data_AF-A0A2D8YU07-F1
#
_entry.id   AF-A0A2D8YU07-F1
#
_cell.length_a   1.000
_cell.length_b   1.000
_cell.length_c   1.000
_cell.angle_alpha   90.00
_cell.angle_beta   90.00
_cell.angle_gamma   90.00
#
_symmetry.space_group_name_H-M   'P 1'
#
loop_
_entity.id
_entity.type
_entity.pdbx_description
1 polymer ?
#
loop_
_entity_poly.entity_id
_entity_poly.type
_entity_poly.pdbx_seq_one_letter_code
_entity_poly.pdbx_strand_id
1 'polypeptide(L)'
;MLLIGLIDGGTAAFDPLVLLLLALLLDAYLGDTPWLFKRARHPVALLGNVIDWLDRKLNRDKRPEMDRAVRGAVAVLAVVALTGGLGLGVAWLSFAHPWGWIVELFCIVLLIAQRGLYDHVRAVRRGLDDNLEAGREAVSHIVGR
;
A
#
# COMPACT_ATOMS: atom_id res chain seq x y z
N MET A 1 -7.34 10.99 16.40
CA MET A 1 -6.39 11.61 15.45
C MET A 1 -6.99 12.73 14.60
N LEU A 2 -8.29 12.69 14.25
CA LEU A 2 -9.07 13.90 13.87
C LEU A 2 -9.00 15.03 14.93
N LEU A 3 -8.59 14.70 16.15
CA LEU A 3 -8.58 15.53 17.35
C LEU A 3 -7.32 16.39 17.55
N ILE A 4 -6.23 16.18 16.79
CA ILE A 4 -4.97 16.97 16.96
C ILE A 4 -4.88 18.12 15.94
N GLY A 5 -5.65 18.08 14.86
CA GLY A 5 -5.69 19.15 13.86
C GLY A 5 -6.60 20.34 14.20
N LEU A 6 -7.29 20.32 15.34
CA LEU A 6 -8.18 21.42 15.75
C LEU A 6 -7.48 22.43 16.69
N ILE A 7 -6.31 22.11 17.25
CA ILE A 7 -5.74 22.86 18.39
C ILE A 7 -4.61 23.80 17.98
N ASP A 8 -3.80 23.47 16.97
CA ASP A 8 -2.68 24.34 16.61
C ASP A 8 -2.85 24.89 15.20
N GLY A 9 -3.37 26.12 15.11
CA GLY A 9 -3.28 27.00 13.94
C GLY A 9 -1.83 27.40 13.65
N GLY A 10 -0.97 26.41 13.41
CA GLY A 10 0.46 26.53 13.14
C GLY A 10 0.76 26.38 11.65
N THR A 11 1.33 27.43 11.08
CA THR A 11 1.58 27.73 9.66
C THR A 11 2.63 26.84 8.97
N ALA A 12 2.56 25.50 9.04
CA ALA A 12 3.56 24.65 8.37
C ALA A 12 3.07 23.37 7.69
N ALA A 13 1.84 22.90 7.92
CA ALA A 13 1.34 21.67 7.29
C ALA A 13 0.29 21.96 6.22
N PHE A 14 0.50 21.42 5.01
CA PHE A 14 -0.56 21.34 4.00
C PHE A 14 -1.71 20.47 4.54
N ASP A 15 -2.96 20.84 4.28
CA ASP A 15 -4.11 20.08 4.77
C ASP A 15 -4.03 18.62 4.25
N PRO A 16 -4.05 17.61 5.15
CA PRO A 16 -3.97 16.20 4.75
C PRO A 16 -5.01 15.79 3.72
N LEU A 17 -6.20 16.39 3.74
CA LEU A 17 -7.27 16.12 2.77
C LEU A 17 -6.91 16.66 1.39
N VAL A 18 -6.26 17.83 1.34
CA VAL A 18 -5.77 18.42 0.08
C VAL A 18 -4.62 17.60 -0.49
N LEU A 19 -3.70 17.13 0.35
CA LEU A 19 -2.61 16.22 -0.07
C LEU A 19 -3.17 14.91 -0.61
N LEU A 20 -4.14 14.31 0.07
CA LEU A 20 -4.81 13.09 -0.39
C LEU A 20 -5.52 13.32 -1.73
N LEU A 21 -6.28 14.41 -1.86
CA LEU A 21 -6.97 14.74 -3.10
C LEU A 21 -5.97 14.93 -4.26
N LEU A 22 -4.87 15.64 -4.01
CA LEU A 22 -3.81 15.82 -5.00
C LEU A 22 -3.18 14.48 -5.38
N ALA A 23 -2.90 13.62 -4.41
CA ALA A 23 -2.35 12.29 -4.68
C ALA A 23 -3.30 11.44 -5.53
N LEU A 24 -4.61 11.50 -5.25
CA LEU A 24 -5.62 10.81 -6.04
C LEU A 24 -5.69 11.36 -7.47
N LEU A 25 -5.64 12.67 -7.66
CA LEU A 25 -5.62 13.26 -9.00
C LEU A 25 -4.35 12.87 -9.76
N LEU A 26 -3.20 12.85 -9.08
CA LEU A 26 -1.92 12.44 -9.66
C LEU A 26 -1.94 10.96 -10.05
N ASP A 27 -2.42 10.06 -9.19
CA ASP A 27 -2.54 8.63 -9.52
C ASP A 27 -3.52 8.40 -10.67
N ALA A 28 -4.64 9.14 -10.72
CA ALA A 28 -5.57 9.07 -11.83
C ALA A 28 -4.92 9.52 -13.16
N TYR A 29 -4.08 10.56 -13.13
CA TYR A 29 -3.43 11.10 -14.33
C TYR A 29 -2.22 10.27 -14.78
N LEU A 30 -1.30 9.97 -13.87
CA LEU A 30 -0.08 9.22 -14.14
C LEU A 30 -0.36 7.73 -14.39
N GLY A 31 -1.33 7.16 -13.66
CA GLY A 31 -1.61 5.72 -13.64
C GLY A 31 -0.44 4.89 -13.15
N ASP A 32 -0.54 3.56 -13.33
CA ASP A 32 0.61 2.68 -13.20
C ASP A 32 1.60 3.06 -14.30
N THR A 33 2.66 3.79 -13.94
CA THR A 33 3.74 4.09 -14.89
C THR A 33 4.72 2.91 -14.86
N PRO A 34 4.65 1.92 -15.78
CA PRO A 34 5.48 0.71 -15.72
C PRO A 34 6.99 1.01 -15.79
N TRP A 35 7.40 2.20 -16.24
CA TRP A 35 8.80 2.61 -16.27
C TRP A 35 9.38 2.88 -14.87
N LEU A 36 8.60 3.46 -13.95
CA LEU A 36 9.05 3.75 -12.58
C LEU A 36 9.24 2.45 -11.78
N PHE A 37 8.35 1.48 -11.99
CA PHE A 37 8.35 0.19 -11.28
C PHE A 37 9.20 -0.91 -11.93
N LYS A 38 9.67 -0.72 -13.18
CA LYS A 38 10.73 -1.55 -13.77
C LYS A 38 12.10 -1.28 -13.14
N ARG A 39 12.33 -0.08 -12.58
CA ARG A 39 13.63 0.34 -12.04
C ARG A 39 13.71 0.25 -10.50
N ALA A 40 12.61 0.51 -9.81
CA ALA A 40 12.51 0.40 -8.35
C ALA A 40 11.40 -0.59 -7.98
N ARG A 41 11.74 -1.63 -7.20
CA ARG A 41 10.73 -2.56 -6.64
C ARG A 41 9.75 -1.73 -5.81
N HIS A 42 8.45 -1.81 -6.13
CA HIS A 42 7.39 -1.11 -5.42
C HIS A 42 7.51 -1.36 -3.90
N PRO A 43 7.37 -0.35 -3.02
CA PRO A 43 7.45 -0.54 -1.57
C PRO A 43 6.54 -1.67 -1.06
N VAL A 44 5.32 -1.74 -1.60
CA VAL A 44 4.36 -2.83 -1.34
C VAL A 44 4.88 -4.21 -1.75
N ALA A 45 5.61 -4.32 -2.88
CA ALA A 45 6.22 -5.58 -3.30
C ALA A 45 7.37 -6.02 -2.38
N LEU A 46 8.14 -5.05 -1.84
CA LEU A 46 9.15 -5.34 -0.82
C LEU A 46 8.49 -5.85 0.47
N LEU A 47 7.39 -5.23 0.90
CA LEU A 47 6.60 -5.68 2.03
C LEU A 47 6.07 -7.11 1.82
N GLY A 48 5.54 -7.40 0.63
CA GLY A 48 5.10 -8.75 0.24
C GLY A 48 6.21 -9.78 0.39
N ASN A 49 7.42 -9.50 -0.08
CA ASN A 49 8.57 -10.40 0.09
C ASN A 49 8.93 -10.63 1.56
N VAL A 50 8.82 -9.61 2.42
CA VAL A 50 9.06 -9.73 3.86
C VAL A 50 7.99 -10.62 4.50
N ILE A 51 6.72 -10.42 4.12
CA ILE A 51 5.60 -11.25 4.60
C ILE A 51 5.77 -12.70 4.14
N ASP A 52 6.10 -12.94 2.87
CA ASP A 52 6.33 -14.29 2.33
C ASP A 52 7.52 -14.99 3.00
N TRP A 53 8.55 -14.23 3.37
CA TRP A 53 9.67 -14.77 4.13
C TRP A 53 9.27 -15.12 5.56
N LEU A 54 8.49 -14.25 6.22
CA LEU A 54 7.94 -14.52 7.54
C LEU A 54 7.03 -15.75 7.51
N ASP A 55 6.11 -15.83 6.56
CA ASP A 55 5.20 -16.95 6.41
C ASP A 55 5.96 -18.27 6.24
N ARG A 56 6.91 -18.36 5.29
CA ARG A 56 7.75 -19.56 5.12
C ARG A 56 8.54 -19.95 6.37
N LYS A 57 8.95 -18.97 7.19
CA LYS A 57 9.77 -19.23 8.39
C LYS A 57 8.94 -19.60 9.62
N LEU A 58 7.77 -18.98 9.77
CA LEU A 58 6.92 -19.07 10.96
C LEU A 58 5.77 -20.07 10.79
N ASN A 59 5.24 -20.23 9.58
CA ASN A 59 4.12 -21.12 9.24
C ASN A 59 4.63 -22.50 8.80
N ARG A 60 5.02 -23.34 9.76
CA ARG A 60 5.45 -24.73 9.50
C ARG A 60 4.36 -25.72 9.88
N ASP A 61 3.95 -26.56 8.93
CA ASP A 61 2.85 -27.53 9.13
C ASP A 61 3.15 -28.61 10.16
N LYS A 62 4.43 -28.85 10.49
CA LYS A 62 4.86 -29.81 11.53
C LYS A 62 4.61 -29.33 12.97
N ARG A 63 4.05 -28.14 13.18
CA ARG A 63 3.83 -27.54 14.50
C ARG A 63 2.37 -27.64 14.94
N PRO A 64 2.09 -27.65 16.25
CA PRO A 64 0.73 -27.54 16.77
C PRO A 64 0.02 -26.28 16.26
N GLU A 65 -1.30 -26.33 16.11
CA GLU A 65 -2.11 -25.21 15.60
C GLU A 65 -1.95 -23.95 16.45
N MET A 66 -1.92 -24.09 17.78
CA MET A 66 -1.74 -22.98 18.71
C MET A 66 -0.41 -22.25 18.50
N ASP A 67 0.67 -23.01 18.29
CA ASP A 67 2.01 -22.46 18.02
C ASP A 67 2.05 -21.67 16.70
N ARG A 68 1.35 -22.16 15.68
CA ARG A 68 1.23 -21.47 14.38
C ARG A 68 0.42 -20.18 14.53
N ALA A 69 -0.68 -20.20 15.28
CA ALA A 69 -1.52 -19.04 15.52
C ALA A 69 -0.77 -17.91 16.26
N VAL A 70 -0.05 -18.23 17.35
CA VAL A 70 0.74 -17.25 18.11
C VAL A 70 1.83 -16.64 17.22
N ARG A 71 2.52 -17.45 16.43
CA ARG A 71 3.57 -16.98 15.51
C ARG A 71 3.00 -16.10 14.40
N GLY A 72 1.83 -16.45 13.87
CA GLY A 72 1.08 -15.61 12.93
C GLY A 72 0.72 -14.26 13.53
N ALA A 73 0.21 -14.24 14.77
CA ALA A 73 -0.10 -13.00 15.47
C ALA A 73 1.16 -12.13 15.67
N VAL A 74 2.29 -12.72 16.08
CA VAL A 74 3.56 -12.00 16.22
C VAL A 74 4.02 -11.42 14.87
N ALA A 75 3.90 -12.19 13.78
CA ALA A 75 4.26 -11.71 12.44
C ALA A 75 3.39 -10.51 12.01
N VAL A 76 2.08 -10.58 12.22
CA VAL A 76 1.14 -9.49 11.93
C VAL A 76 1.50 -8.25 12.75
N LEU A 77 1.67 -8.41 14.07
CA LEU A 77 2.03 -7.31 14.96
C LEU A 77 3.36 -6.66 14.57
N ALA A 78 4.36 -7.46 14.18
CA ALA A 78 5.65 -6.93 13.74
C ALA A 78 5.52 -6.11 12.44
N VAL A 79 4.74 -6.60 11.46
CA VAL A 79 4.52 -5.90 10.19
C VAL A 79 3.71 -4.62 10.42
N VAL A 80 2.66 -4.66 11.24
CA VAL A 80 1.85 -3.49 11.60
C VAL A 80 2.68 -2.45 12.35
N ALA A 81 3.47 -2.88 13.34
CA ALA A 81 4.34 -1.97 14.10
C ALA A 81 5.40 -1.32 13.20
N LEU A 82 6.00 -2.09 12.29
CA LEU A 82 6.98 -1.57 11.34
C LEU A 82 6.36 -0.54 10.38
N THR A 83 5.26 -0.91 9.71
CA THR A 83 4.60 -0.03 8.72
C THR A 83 3.96 1.18 9.38
N GLY A 84 3.31 1.00 10.54
CA GLY A 84 2.77 2.09 11.33
C GLY A 84 3.85 3.04 11.84
N GLY A 85 4.99 2.52 12.31
CA GLY A 85 6.14 3.32 12.73
C GLY A 85 6.73 4.15 11.58
N LEU A 86 6.86 3.57 10.38
CA LEU A 86 7.28 4.29 9.18
C LEU A 86 6.29 5.39 8.80
N GLY A 87 4.98 5.10 8.82
CA GLY A 87 3.93 6.07 8.54
C GLY A 87 3.93 7.24 9.53
N LEU A 88 4.07 6.96 10.83
CA LEU A 88 4.20 7.99 11.87
C LEU A 88 5.47 8.83 11.67
N GLY A 89 6.58 8.22 11.25
CA GLY A 89 7.81 8.94 10.94
C GLY A 89 7.66 9.91 9.76
N VAL A 90 6.96 9.49 8.70
CA VAL A 90 6.67 10.36 7.55
C VAL A 90 5.72 11.49 7.93
N ALA A 91 4.66 11.19 8.70
CA ALA A 91 3.74 12.22 9.19
C ALA A 91 4.46 13.23 10.08
N TRP A 92 5.32 12.76 11.00
CA TRP A 92 6.14 13.63 11.84
C TRP A 92 7.07 14.51 11.00
N LEU A 93 7.70 13.97 9.95
CA LEU A 93 8.55 14.75 9.05
C LEU A 93 7.76 15.83 8.30
N SER A 94 6.52 15.53 7.91
CA SER A 94 5.59 16.48 7.27
C SER A 94 5.27 17.67 8.18
N PHE A 95 5.05 17.41 9.46
CA PHE A 95 4.82 18.47 10.46
C PHE A 95 6.10 19.22 10.85
N ALA A 96 7.23 18.52 10.98
CA ALA A 96 8.47 19.10 11.50
C ALA A 96 9.23 19.93 10.47
N HIS A 97 9.05 19.66 9.17
CA HIS A 97 9.80 20.32 8.10
C HIS A 97 8.84 20.97 7.08
N PRO A 98 9.05 22.25 6.68
CA PRO A 98 8.23 22.94 5.67
C PRO A 98 8.07 22.22 4.30
N TRP A 99 8.96 21.29 3.96
CA TRP A 99 8.91 20.50 2.72
C TRP A 99 8.61 19.02 2.96
N GLY A 100 8.33 18.61 4.20
CA GLY A 100 8.04 17.22 4.53
C GLY A 100 6.78 16.69 3.84
N TRP A 101 5.83 17.58 3.52
CA TRP A 101 4.63 17.25 2.74
C TRP A 101 4.95 16.70 1.34
N ILE A 102 6.12 17.01 0.76
CA ILE A 102 6.53 16.46 -0.55
C ILE A 102 6.82 14.96 -0.41
N VAL A 103 7.49 14.57 0.67
CA VAL A 103 7.80 13.17 0.96
C VAL A 103 6.51 12.42 1.26
N GLU A 104 5.61 13.01 2.04
CA GLU A 104 4.29 12.44 2.32
C GLU A 104 3.47 12.27 1.04
N LEU A 105 3.35 13.31 0.21
CA LEU A 105 2.65 13.25 -1.07
C LEU A 105 3.23 12.15 -1.97
N PHE A 106 4.56 12.07 -2.06
CA PHE A 106 5.23 11.04 -2.84
C PHE A 106 4.92 9.64 -2.31
N CYS A 107 4.94 9.44 -0.98
CA CYS A 107 4.53 8.19 -0.37
C CYS A 107 3.07 7.85 -0.66
N ILE A 108 2.14 8.80 -0.57
CA ILE A 108 0.71 8.55 -0.84
C ILE A 108 0.52 8.19 -2.32
N VAL A 109 1.10 8.94 -3.26
CA VAL A 109 1.03 8.65 -4.70
C VAL A 109 1.64 7.28 -5.02
N LEU A 110 2.73 6.90 -4.35
CA LEU A 110 3.33 5.58 -4.56
C LEU A 110 2.53 4.43 -3.92
N LEU A 111 1.79 4.66 -2.85
CA LEU A 111 1.09 3.60 -2.12
C LEU A 111 -0.37 3.44 -2.56
N ILE A 112 -1.00 4.50 -3.06
CA ILE A 112 -2.32 4.46 -3.66
C ILE A 112 -2.19 4.01 -5.12
N ALA A 113 -2.84 2.91 -5.47
CA ALA A 113 -2.89 2.38 -6.83
C ALA A 113 -4.36 2.25 -7.31
N GLN A 114 -5.13 3.34 -7.27
CA GLN A 114 -6.55 3.30 -7.64
C GLN A 114 -6.75 3.06 -9.13
N ARG A 115 -5.94 3.70 -10.00
CA ARG A 115 -6.07 3.55 -11.45
C ARG A 115 -5.64 2.15 -11.89
N GLY A 116 -4.54 1.65 -11.31
CA GLY A 116 -4.08 0.28 -11.53
C GLY A 116 -5.16 -0.75 -11.17
N LEU A 117 -5.78 -0.62 -9.99
CA LEU A 117 -6.88 -1.50 -9.59
C LEU A 117 -8.07 -1.43 -10.55
N TYR A 118 -8.47 -0.22 -10.96
CA TYR A 118 -9.55 -0.04 -11.93
C TYR A 118 -9.25 -0.73 -13.27
N ASP A 119 -8.04 -0.58 -13.79
CA ASP A 119 -7.63 -1.17 -15.08
C ASP A 119 -7.65 -2.71 -15.03
N HIS A 120 -7.19 -3.31 -13.93
CA HIS A 120 -7.26 -4.77 -13.75
C HIS A 120 -8.70 -5.28 -13.67
N VAL A 121 -9.57 -4.63 -12.88
CA VAL A 121 -10.99 -5.01 -12.79
C VAL A 121 -11.70 -4.81 -14.14
N ARG A 122 -11.36 -3.74 -14.87
CA ARG A 122 -11.87 -3.50 -16.22
C ARG A 122 -11.42 -4.57 -17.20
N ALA A 123 -10.19 -5.09 -17.07
CA ALA A 123 -9.71 -6.21 -17.88
C ALA A 123 -10.51 -7.49 -17.61
N VAL A 124 -10.83 -7.79 -16.34
CA VAL A 124 -11.71 -8.91 -15.98
C VAL A 124 -13.09 -8.77 -16.61
N ARG A 125 -13.68 -7.57 -16.52
CA ARG A 125 -14.98 -7.30 -17.17
C ARG A 125 -14.94 -7.58 -18.67
N ARG A 126 -13.92 -7.07 -19.38
CA ARG A 126 -13.75 -7.30 -20.82
C ARG A 126 -13.55 -8.78 -21.15
N GLY A 127 -12.73 -9.50 -20.37
CA GLY A 127 -12.51 -10.93 -20.57
C GLY A 127 -13.80 -11.74 -20.41
N LEU A 128 -14.65 -11.37 -19.44
CA LEU A 128 -15.96 -11.98 -19.24
C LEU A 128 -16.97 -11.65 -20.35
N ASP A 129 -16.84 -10.49 -21.00
CA ASP A 129 -17.64 -10.15 -22.19
C ASP A 129 -17.31 -11.10 -23.36
N ASP A 130 -16.08 -11.65 -23.42
CA ASP A 130 -15.65 -12.62 -24.44
C ASP A 130 -16.03 -14.06 -24.05
N ASN A 131 -15.48 -14.58 -22.94
CA ASN A 131 -15.81 -15.91 -22.39
C ASN A 131 -15.29 -16.10 -20.95
N LEU A 132 -15.73 -17.18 -20.30
CA LEU A 132 -15.35 -17.46 -18.91
C LEU A 132 -13.83 -17.71 -18.73
N GLU A 133 -13.16 -18.29 -19.71
CA GLU A 133 -11.73 -18.61 -19.64
C GLU A 133 -10.88 -17.33 -19.70
N ALA A 134 -11.19 -16.42 -20.62
CA ALA A 134 -10.58 -15.09 -20.72
C ALA A 134 -10.81 -14.26 -19.44
N GLY A 135 -12.00 -14.33 -18.85
CA GLY A 135 -12.27 -13.73 -17.55
C GLY A 135 -11.41 -14.32 -16.41
N ARG A 136 -11.21 -15.64 -16.40
CA ARG A 136 -10.38 -16.33 -15.38
C ARG A 136 -8.89 -16.02 -15.54
N GLU A 137 -8.41 -15.94 -16.78
CA GLU A 137 -7.04 -15.50 -17.08
C GLU A 137 -6.82 -14.08 -16.55
N ALA A 138 -7.72 -13.13 -16.86
CA ALA A 138 -7.63 -11.77 -16.33
C ALA A 138 -7.62 -11.69 -14.79
N VAL A 139 -8.39 -12.54 -14.10
CA VAL A 139 -8.39 -12.60 -12.63
C VAL A 139 -7.05 -13.09 -12.08
N SER A 140 -6.35 -14.00 -12.77
CA SER A 140 -5.04 -14.52 -12.34
C SER A 140 -3.97 -13.42 -12.25
N HIS A 141 -4.14 -12.31 -12.98
CA HIS A 141 -3.26 -11.15 -12.84
C HIS A 141 -3.52 -10.30 -11.59
N ILE A 142 -4.66 -10.48 -10.91
CA ILE A 142 -5.04 -9.74 -9.69
C ILE A 142 -4.66 -10.53 -8.44
N VAL A 143 -4.94 -11.83 -8.44
CA VAL A 143 -4.58 -12.70 -7.32
C VAL A 143 -3.16 -13.20 -7.51
N GLY A 144 -2.28 -13.06 -6.51
CA GLY A 144 -0.87 -13.47 -6.57
C GLY A 144 -0.65 -14.99 -6.59
N ARG A 145 -1.35 -15.74 -7.45
CA ARG A 145 -1.26 -17.20 -7.61
C ARG A 145 -1.33 -17.63 -9.07
#